data_AF-A0A5P8FM01-F1
#
_entry.id   AF-A0A5P8FM01-F1
#
_cell.length_a   1.000
_cell.length_b   1.000
_cell.length_c   1.000
_cell.angle_alpha   90.00
_cell.angle_beta   90.00
_cell.angle_gamma   90.00
#
_symmetry.space_group_name_H-M   'P 1'
#
loop_
_entity.id
_entity.type
_entity.pdbx_description
1 polymer ?
#
loop_
_entity_poly.entity_id
_entity_poly.type
_entity_poly.pdbx_seq_one_letter_code
_entity_poly.pdbx_strand_id
1 'polypeptide(L)'
;MTRISATGPAPASTAWSRYVTREAWPTWAPHIRRVRPEGEIRPGDRGVVLGPLVSLVPYTILERDDALRRWSWWVGVGPVGVRLDHGVDEGPEGTTAWADVHLPAPLVAIYRPLAGSALRRLVGG
;
A
#
# COMPACT_ATOMS: atom_id res chain seq x y z
N MET A 1 -4.05 4.69 15.09
CA MET A 1 -3.15 4.09 14.09
C MET A 1 -2.86 2.67 14.48
N THR A 2 -2.89 1.74 13.53
CA THR A 2 -2.54 0.33 13.76
C THR A 2 -1.63 -0.16 12.63
N ARG A 3 -0.45 -0.69 12.99
CA ARG A 3 0.52 -1.25 12.03
C ARG A 3 0.18 -2.67 11.62
N ILE A 4 0.35 -2.95 10.33
CA ILE A 4 0.36 -4.27 9.73
C ILE A 4 1.68 -4.39 8.96
N SER A 5 2.41 -5.49 9.13
CA SER A 5 3.71 -5.69 8.49
C SER A 5 3.94 -7.14 8.07
N ALA A 6 4.88 -7.33 7.16
CA ALA A 6 5.42 -8.62 6.76
C ALA A 6 6.89 -8.48 6.36
N THR A 7 7.68 -9.50 6.66
CA THR A 7 9.10 -9.58 6.30
C THR A 7 9.33 -10.69 5.29
N GLY A 8 10.21 -10.47 4.31
CA GLY A 8 10.52 -11.44 3.27
C GLY A 8 11.82 -11.14 2.53
N PRO A 9 12.23 -12.06 1.63
CA PRO A 9 13.56 -12.06 1.04
C PRO A 9 13.77 -11.05 -0.09
N ALA A 10 12.70 -10.41 -0.61
CA ALA A 10 12.84 -9.45 -1.70
C ALA A 10 13.77 -8.29 -1.28
N PRO A 11 14.69 -7.83 -2.15
CA PRO A 11 15.48 -6.63 -1.88
C PRO A 11 14.59 -5.41 -1.65
N ALA A 12 15.02 -4.50 -0.79
CA ALA A 12 14.23 -3.32 -0.43
C ALA A 12 13.93 -2.43 -1.64
N SER A 13 14.86 -2.33 -2.59
CA SER A 13 14.66 -1.63 -3.87
C SER A 13 13.55 -2.27 -4.72
N THR A 14 13.52 -3.60 -4.79
CA THR A 14 12.49 -4.36 -5.51
C THR A 14 11.12 -4.18 -4.86
N ALA A 15 11.04 -4.35 -3.54
CA ALA A 15 9.79 -4.15 -2.80
C ALA A 15 9.31 -2.70 -2.93
N TRP A 16 10.22 -1.72 -2.81
CA TRP A 16 9.89 -0.31 -2.98
C TRP A 16 9.35 0.01 -4.37
N SER A 17 10.04 -0.44 -5.43
CA SER A 17 9.60 -0.25 -6.81
C SER A 17 8.19 -0.82 -7.05
N ARG A 18 7.91 -2.03 -6.56
CA ARG A 18 6.57 -2.65 -6.62
C ARG A 18 5.53 -1.84 -5.82
N TYR A 19 5.94 -1.18 -4.74
CA TYR A 19 5.04 -0.42 -3.88
C TYR A 19 4.64 0.92 -4.50
N VAL A 20 5.56 1.59 -5.19
CA VAL A 20 5.32 2.91 -5.80
C VAL A 20 4.80 2.82 -7.24
N THR A 21 4.90 1.65 -7.87
CA THR A 21 4.43 1.42 -9.25
C THR A 21 3.03 0.83 -9.26
N ARG A 22 2.04 1.60 -9.74
CA ARG A 22 0.63 1.23 -9.71
C ARG A 22 0.29 -0.05 -10.47
N GLU A 23 0.99 -0.31 -11.58
CA GLU A 23 0.82 -1.49 -12.42
C GLU A 23 1.21 -2.77 -11.68
N ALA A 24 2.11 -2.65 -10.69
CA ALA A 24 2.56 -3.77 -9.90
C ALA A 24 1.55 -4.14 -8.80
N TRP A 25 0.68 -3.22 -8.37
CA TRP A 25 -0.22 -3.48 -7.22
C TRP A 25 -1.10 -4.72 -7.39
N PRO A 26 -1.77 -4.97 -8.54
CA PRO A 26 -2.59 -6.17 -8.72
C PRO A 26 -1.82 -7.50 -8.60
N THR A 27 -0.49 -7.49 -8.77
CA THR A 27 0.34 -8.70 -8.73
C THR A 27 0.55 -9.23 -7.30
N TRP A 28 0.57 -8.33 -6.31
CA TRP A 28 0.81 -8.66 -4.90
C TRP A 28 -0.41 -8.38 -4.01
N ALA A 29 -1.26 -7.42 -4.35
CA ALA A 29 -2.52 -7.13 -3.68
C ALA A 29 -3.72 -7.59 -4.53
N PRO A 30 -4.18 -8.85 -4.42
CA PRO A 30 -5.20 -9.40 -5.31
C PRO A 30 -6.59 -8.75 -5.18
N HIS A 31 -6.81 -7.96 -4.11
CA HIS A 31 -8.00 -7.14 -3.93
C HIS A 31 -7.97 -5.85 -4.74
N ILE A 32 -6.82 -5.49 -5.30
CA ILE A 32 -6.64 -4.40 -6.25
C ILE A 32 -6.64 -5.02 -7.65
N ARG A 33 -7.65 -4.72 -8.45
CA ARG A 33 -7.76 -5.22 -9.84
C ARG A 33 -7.03 -4.34 -10.83
N ARG A 34 -7.11 -3.03 -10.63
CA ARG A 34 -6.48 -2.03 -11.48
C ARG A 34 -6.36 -0.72 -10.72
N VAL A 35 -5.41 0.11 -11.12
CA VAL A 35 -5.30 1.47 -10.63
C VAL A 35 -5.17 2.42 -11.81
N ARG A 36 -5.75 3.61 -11.64
CA ARG A 36 -5.70 4.69 -12.62
C ARG A 36 -5.29 6.00 -11.91
N PRO A 37 -4.48 6.86 -12.53
CA PRO A 37 -3.72 6.62 -13.76
C PRO A 37 -2.65 5.53 -13.58
N GLU A 38 -1.97 5.16 -14.65
CA GLU A 38 -0.82 4.26 -14.61
C GLU A 38 0.48 5.01 -14.27
N GLY A 39 1.53 4.28 -13.92
CA GLY A 39 2.87 4.75 -13.61
C GLY A 39 3.13 4.93 -12.12
N GLU A 40 4.32 5.42 -11.82
CA GLU A 40 4.75 5.67 -10.44
C GLU A 40 3.93 6.75 -9.74
N ILE A 41 3.69 6.57 -8.45
CA ILE A 41 2.99 7.55 -7.60
C ILE A 41 3.84 8.82 -7.43
N ARG A 42 3.18 9.98 -7.48
CA ARG A 42 3.76 11.28 -7.13
C ARG A 42 2.86 11.99 -6.11
N PRO A 43 3.44 12.79 -5.19
CA PRO A 43 2.65 13.62 -4.28
C PRO A 43 1.63 14.49 -5.04
N GLY A 44 0.40 14.53 -4.56
CA GLY A 44 -0.71 15.25 -5.20
C GLY A 44 -1.46 14.46 -6.28
N ASP A 45 -0.95 13.30 -6.72
CA ASP A 45 -1.65 12.47 -7.70
C ASP A 45 -3.03 12.07 -7.18
N ARG A 46 -4.03 12.18 -8.05
CA ARG A 46 -5.40 11.71 -7.81
C ARG A 46 -5.73 10.58 -8.76
N GLY A 47 -6.52 9.64 -8.28
CA GLY A 47 -6.86 8.48 -9.08
C GLY A 47 -7.95 7.63 -8.47
N VAL A 48 -8.13 6.44 -9.03
CA VAL A 48 -9.09 5.44 -8.55
C VAL A 48 -8.43 4.07 -8.45
N VAL A 49 -8.77 3.35 -7.38
CA VAL A 49 -8.48 1.93 -7.20
C VAL A 49 -9.74 1.15 -7.58
N LEU A 50 -9.59 0.19 -8.48
CA LEU A 50 -10.64 -0.76 -8.83
C LEU A 50 -10.53 -1.99 -7.94
N GLY A 51 -11.55 -2.22 -7.10
CA GLY A 51 -11.65 -3.36 -6.20
C GLY A 51 -12.22 -4.64 -6.83
N PRO A 52 -12.37 -5.73 -6.06
CA PRO A 52 -12.82 -7.03 -6.56
C PRO A 52 -14.31 -7.09 -6.96
N LEU A 53 -15.12 -6.11 -6.55
CA LEU A 53 -16.57 -6.00 -6.82
C LEU A 53 -16.89 -4.82 -7.75
N VAL A 54 -15.96 -4.45 -8.64
CA VAL A 54 -16.07 -3.28 -9.53
C VAL A 54 -16.22 -1.94 -8.79
N SER A 55 -15.93 -1.92 -7.49
CA SER A 55 -15.91 -0.68 -6.71
C SER A 55 -14.76 0.21 -7.17
N LEU A 56 -15.09 1.47 -7.48
CA LEU A 56 -14.12 2.52 -7.75
C LEU A 56 -13.95 3.34 -6.49
N VAL A 57 -12.79 3.23 -5.85
CA VAL A 57 -12.48 4.01 -4.66
C VAL A 57 -11.46 5.08 -5.03
N PRO A 58 -11.81 6.37 -4.95
CA PRO A 58 -10.87 7.44 -5.25
C PRO A 58 -9.78 7.52 -4.19
N TYR A 59 -8.60 7.98 -4.61
CA TYR A 59 -7.49 8.24 -3.70
C TYR A 59 -6.76 9.53 -4.06
N THR A 60 -5.98 10.03 -3.12
CA THR A 60 -4.99 11.09 -3.30
C THR A 60 -3.68 10.68 -2.65
N ILE A 61 -2.57 10.72 -3.39
CA ILE A 61 -1.23 10.55 -2.83
C ILE A 61 -0.88 11.82 -2.06
N LEU A 62 -0.52 11.68 -0.79
CA LEU A 62 -0.22 12.79 0.08
C LEU A 62 1.27 13.10 0.04
N GLU A 63 2.10 12.09 0.28
CA GLU A 63 3.55 12.23 0.38
C GLU A 63 4.25 11.00 -0.23
N ARG A 64 5.47 11.20 -0.72
CA ARG A 64 6.42 10.17 -1.16
C ARG A 64 7.83 10.64 -0.80
N ASP A 65 8.57 9.78 -0.15
CA ASP A 65 9.97 9.96 0.19
C ASP A 65 10.73 8.69 -0.23
N ASP A 66 11.50 8.80 -1.32
CA ASP A 66 12.30 7.70 -1.85
C ASP A 66 13.53 7.39 -1.01
N ALA A 67 14.06 8.38 -0.27
CA ALA A 67 15.22 8.17 0.60
C ALA A 67 14.84 7.35 1.83
N LEU A 68 13.66 7.64 2.42
CA LEU A 68 13.11 6.87 3.53
C LEU A 68 12.29 5.65 3.09
N ARG A 69 12.02 5.50 1.79
CA ARG A 69 11.13 4.48 1.21
C ARG A 69 9.77 4.46 1.90
N ARG A 70 9.16 5.64 2.01
CA ARG A 70 7.86 5.87 2.65
C ARG A 70 6.93 6.66 1.75
N TRP A 71 5.65 6.34 1.79
CA TRP A 71 4.62 7.13 1.11
C TRP A 71 3.32 7.05 1.86
N SER A 72 2.43 8.01 1.61
CA SER A 72 1.14 8.06 2.26
C SER A 72 0.05 8.47 1.27
N TRP A 73 -1.17 8.03 1.54
CA TRP A 73 -2.32 8.36 0.74
C TRP A 73 -3.60 8.46 1.56
N TRP A 74 -4.55 9.21 1.02
CA TRP A 74 -5.95 9.19 1.42
C TRP A 74 -6.73 8.33 0.45
N VAL A 75 -7.52 7.39 0.95
CA VAL A 75 -8.40 6.53 0.14
C VAL A 75 -9.85 6.75 0.59
N GLY A 76 -10.68 7.33 -0.28
CA GLY A 76 -12.07 7.69 0.02
C GLY A 76 -12.51 9.02 -0.60
N VAL A 77 -13.74 9.45 -0.26
CA VAL A 77 -14.39 10.66 -0.79
C VAL A 77 -14.63 11.66 0.34
N GLY A 78 -14.07 12.86 0.21
CA GLY A 78 -14.23 13.92 1.20
C GLY A 78 -13.81 13.43 2.60
N PRO A 79 -14.63 13.62 3.65
CA PRO A 79 -14.31 13.16 5.00
C PRO A 79 -14.46 11.64 5.18
N VAL A 80 -15.09 10.94 4.23
CA VAL A 80 -15.32 9.50 4.30
C VAL A 80 -14.16 8.79 3.61
N GLY A 81 -13.16 8.42 4.39
CA GLY A 81 -11.99 7.72 3.89
C GLY A 81 -11.03 7.32 4.98
N VAL A 82 -9.87 6.83 4.57
CA VAL A 82 -8.81 6.37 5.45
C VAL A 82 -7.48 6.92 4.95
N ARG A 83 -6.68 7.45 5.87
CA ARG A 83 -5.25 7.65 5.64
C ARG A 83 -4.53 6.33 5.87
N LEU A 84 -3.61 5.99 4.97
CA LEU A 84 -2.62 4.96 5.21
C LEU A 84 -1.23 5.53 4.95
N ASP A 85 -0.30 5.21 5.85
CA ASP A 85 1.13 5.38 5.61
C ASP A 85 1.74 4.02 5.29
N HIS A 86 2.72 4.02 4.41
CA HIS A 86 3.37 2.81 3.92
C HIS A 86 4.88 2.99 3.93
N GLY A 87 5.59 1.88 4.04
CA GLY A 87 7.02 1.89 3.78
C GLY A 87 7.62 0.50 3.73
N VAL A 88 8.91 0.49 3.40
CA VAL A 88 9.75 -0.69 3.49
C VAL A 88 11.02 -0.36 4.27
N ASP A 89 11.32 -1.18 5.27
CA ASP A 89 12.53 -1.10 6.06
C ASP A 89 13.44 -2.27 5.70
N GLU A 90 14.70 -1.98 5.43
CA GLU A 90 15.73 -2.99 5.19
C GLU A 90 16.28 -3.48 6.54
N GLY A 91 16.47 -4.79 6.66
CA GLY A 91 16.94 -5.43 7.88
C GLY A 91 17.79 -6.67 7.61
N PRO A 92 18.38 -7.24 8.66
CA PRO A 92 19.27 -8.39 8.55
C PRO A 92 18.58 -9.65 7.97
N GLU A 93 17.26 -9.77 8.15
CA GLU A 93 16.45 -10.90 7.67
C GLU A 93 15.77 -10.63 6.32
N GLY A 94 16.12 -9.52 5.64
CA GLY A 94 15.53 -9.08 4.38
C GLY A 94 14.75 -7.78 4.53
N THR A 95 13.65 -7.65 3.79
CA THR A 95 12.84 -6.41 3.76
C THR A 95 11.56 -6.58 4.55
N THR A 96 11.25 -5.62 5.41
CA THR A 96 9.96 -5.52 6.10
C THR A 96 9.11 -4.47 5.42
N ALA A 97 8.03 -4.88 4.76
CA ALA A 97 7.00 -3.97 4.27
C ALA A 97 5.93 -3.76 5.35
N TRP A 98 5.42 -2.54 5.44
CA TRP A 98 4.39 -2.18 6.41
C TRP A 98 3.36 -1.21 5.84
N ALA A 99 2.22 -1.19 6.52
CA ALA A 99 1.14 -0.24 6.35
C ALA A 99 0.60 0.17 7.73
N ASP A 100 0.57 1.47 8.01
CA ASP A 100 -0.06 2.06 9.18
C ASP A 100 -1.45 2.55 8.79
N VAL A 101 -2.47 1.92 9.37
CA VAL A 101 -3.88 2.22 9.06
C VAL A 101 -4.45 3.15 10.12
N HIS A 102 -4.95 4.31 9.68
CA HIS A 102 -5.57 5.32 10.56
C HIS A 102 -7.08 5.12 10.66
N LEU A 103 -7.46 3.97 11.23
CA LEU A 103 -8.84 3.62 11.56
C LEU A 103 -8.94 3.09 12.99
N PRO A 104 -10.15 3.07 13.58
CA PRO A 104 -10.42 2.34 14.82
C PRO A 104 -9.95 0.88 14.72
N ALA A 105 -9.32 0.37 15.78
CA ALA A 105 -8.71 -0.96 15.80
C ALA A 105 -9.64 -2.11 15.38
N PRO A 106 -10.94 -2.13 15.75
CA PRO A 106 -11.86 -3.19 15.30
C PRO A 106 -12.02 -3.23 13.77
N LEU A 107 -12.06 -2.09 13.10
CA LEU A 107 -12.15 -2.03 11.63
C LEU A 107 -10.85 -2.50 10.98
N VAL A 108 -9.70 -2.16 11.57
CA VAL A 108 -8.40 -2.65 11.09
C VAL A 108 -8.30 -4.16 11.24
N ALA A 109 -8.85 -4.76 12.30
CA ALA A 109 -8.82 -6.21 12.51
C ALA A 109 -9.48 -6.99 11.36
N ILE A 110 -10.56 -6.45 10.78
CA ILE A 110 -11.25 -7.03 9.61
C ILE A 110 -10.35 -6.97 8.36
N TYR A 111 -9.63 -5.85 8.17
CA TYR A 111 -8.77 -5.63 7.01
C TYR A 111 -7.40 -6.33 7.11
N ARG A 112 -6.91 -6.54 8.34
CA ARG A 112 -5.55 -7.03 8.65
C ARG A 112 -5.15 -8.31 7.91
N PRO A 113 -5.97 -9.38 7.86
CA PRO A 113 -5.56 -10.61 7.18
C PRO A 113 -5.29 -10.41 5.69
N LEU A 114 -6.14 -9.62 5.03
CA LEU A 114 -6.02 -9.30 3.61
C LEU A 114 -4.77 -8.45 3.33
N ALA A 115 -4.57 -7.39 4.12
CA ALA A 115 -3.41 -6.52 4.01
C ALA A 115 -2.10 -7.25 4.31
N GLY A 116 -2.04 -8.04 5.38
CA GLY A 116 -0.85 -8.81 5.75
C GLY A 116 -0.48 -9.86 4.70
N SER A 117 -1.47 -10.49 4.06
CA SER A 117 -1.24 -11.40 2.92
C SER A 117 -0.66 -10.66 1.71
N ALA A 118 -1.19 -9.48 1.40
CA ALA A 118 -0.67 -8.66 0.31
C ALA A 118 0.78 -8.21 0.59
N LEU A 119 1.08 -7.75 1.80
CA LEU A 119 2.44 -7.38 2.20
C LEU A 119 3.41 -8.54 2.10
N ARG A 120 3.03 -9.76 2.53
CA ARG A 120 3.86 -10.96 2.35
C ARG A 120 4.20 -11.23 0.89
N ARG A 121 3.26 -11.01 -0.03
CA ARG A 121 3.50 -11.17 -1.48
C ARG A 121 4.39 -10.05 -2.03
N LEU A 122 4.26 -8.83 -1.51
CA LEU A 122 5.08 -7.69 -1.91
C LEU A 122 6.57 -7.94 -1.64
N VAL A 123 6.89 -8.45 -0.45
CA VAL A 123 8.26 -8.80 -0.02
C VAL A 123 8.66 -10.24 -0.34
N GLY A 124 7.80 -10.98 -1.03
CA GLY A 124 8.08 -12.32 -1.53
C GLY A 124 8.95 -12.33 -2.78
N GLY A 125 9.53 -13.49 -3.07
CA GLY A 125 10.25 -13.79 -4.31
C GLY A 125 9.35 -13.73 -5.53
#